data_AF-A0A7K0D0V6-F1
#
_entry.id   AF-A0A7K0D0V6-F1
#
_cell.length_a   1.000
_cell.length_b   1.000
_cell.length_c   1.000
_cell.angle_alpha   90.00
_cell.angle_beta   90.00
_cell.angle_gamma   90.00
#
_symmetry.space_group_name_H-M   'P 1'
#
loop_
_entity.id
_entity.type
_entity.pdbx_description
1 polymer ?
#
loop_
_entity_poly.entity_id
_entity_poly.type
_entity_poly.pdbx_seq_one_letter_code
_entity_poly.pdbx_strand_id
1 'polypeptide(L)'
;MLYYTRNGETIVIPSEVCDRAELDLAHTQMQLHRHCRLDHCAWKWVAYTTLVHHGRIVPPLTTLRTRARRRDLSLPTTANPPDPQLFREILDGLTRLARELDNPDETP
;
A
#
# COMPACT_ATOMS: atom_id res chain seq x y z
N MET A 1 -24.47 -16.74 -4.15
CA MET A 1 -25.47 -17.09 -3.12
C MET A 1 -24.79 -17.99 -2.10
N LEU A 2 -24.73 -17.57 -0.84
CA LEU A 2 -24.22 -18.36 0.27
C LEU A 2 -25.38 -18.87 1.12
N TYR A 3 -25.27 -20.11 1.58
CA TYR A 3 -26.26 -20.73 2.46
C TYR A 3 -25.62 -20.93 3.83
N TYR A 4 -26.23 -20.37 4.87
CA TYR A 4 -25.77 -20.51 6.24
C TYR A 4 -26.87 -21.15 7.07
N THR A 5 -26.58 -22.31 7.64
CA THR A 5 -27.49 -23.02 8.55
C THR A 5 -27.05 -22.83 9.99
N ARG A 6 -27.94 -22.27 10.82
CA ARG A 6 -27.75 -22.16 12.27
C ARG A 6 -29.03 -22.60 12.97
N ASN A 7 -28.91 -23.54 13.90
CA ASN A 7 -30.03 -24.08 14.68
C ASN A 7 -31.23 -24.59 13.84
N GLY A 8 -30.97 -25.15 12.65
CA GLY A 8 -32.02 -25.70 11.79
C GLY A 8 -32.70 -24.70 10.84
N GLU A 9 -32.45 -23.40 10.99
CA GLU A 9 -32.87 -22.39 10.02
C GLU A 9 -31.79 -22.18 8.95
N THR A 10 -32.21 -22.18 7.68
CA THR A 10 -31.34 -21.89 6.54
C THR A 10 -31.53 -20.44 6.12
N ILE A 11 -30.49 -19.64 6.28
CA ILE A 11 -30.45 -18.26 5.79
C ILE A 11 -29.81 -18.28 4.41
N VAL A 12 -30.53 -17.71 3.43
CA VAL A 12 -30.02 -17.48 2.08
C VAL A 12 -29.46 -16.08 2.02
N ILE A 13 -28.16 -15.97 1.72
CA ILE A 13 -27.48 -14.68 1.55
C ILE A 13 -27.26 -14.47 0.04
N PRO A 14 -27.94 -13.49 -0.58
CA PRO A 14 -27.72 -13.15 -1.98
C PRO A 14 -26.26 -12.74 -2.22
N SER A 15 -25.74 -13.07 -3.39
CA SER A 15 -24.32 -12.78 -3.71
C SER A 15 -24.04 -11.28 -3.65
N GLU A 16 -25.02 -10.47 -4.06
CA GLU A 16 -24.91 -9.01 -4.13
C GLU A 16 -24.69 -8.39 -2.74
N VAL A 17 -25.23 -9.02 -1.68
CA VAL A 17 -25.03 -8.56 -0.30
C VAL A 17 -23.60 -8.81 0.15
N CYS A 18 -23.04 -9.98 -0.18
CA CYS A 18 -21.64 -10.30 0.07
C CYS A 18 -20.72 -9.36 -0.71
N ASP A 19 -20.98 -9.18 -2.01
CA ASP A 19 -20.19 -8.29 -2.88
C ASP A 19 -20.18 -6.85 -2.34
N ARG A 20 -21.33 -6.37 -1.84
CA ARG A 20 -21.43 -5.03 -1.24
C ARG A 20 -20.65 -4.92 0.06
N ALA A 21 -20.75 -5.92 0.93
CA ALA A 21 -20.00 -5.97 2.18
C ALA A 21 -18.49 -6.03 1.94
N GLU A 22 -18.05 -6.83 0.97
CA GLU A 22 -16.64 -6.91 0.55
C GLU A 22 -16.13 -5.58 -0.01
N LEU A 23 -16.94 -4.90 -0.82
CA LEU A 23 -16.63 -3.57 -1.34
C LEU A 23 -16.47 -2.52 -0.25
N ASP A 24 -17.41 -2.45 0.70
CA ASP A 24 -17.37 -1.47 1.78
C ASP A 24 -16.18 -1.72 2.72
N LEU A 25 -15.88 -2.99 3.01
CA LEU A 25 -14.71 -3.39 3.78
C LEU A 25 -13.41 -3.03 3.05
N ALA A 26 -13.29 -3.35 1.77
CA ALA A 26 -12.12 -3.03 0.96
C ALA A 26 -11.89 -1.51 0.87
N HIS A 27 -12.95 -0.73 0.70
CA HIS A 27 -12.85 0.73 0.70
C HIS A 27 -12.37 1.27 2.06
N THR A 28 -12.94 0.78 3.16
CA THR A 28 -12.53 1.16 4.51
C THR A 28 -11.07 0.80 4.78
N GLN A 29 -10.65 -0.42 4.42
CA GLN A 29 -9.27 -0.86 4.56
C GLN A 29 -8.32 0.03 3.75
N MET A 30 -8.69 0.41 2.53
CA MET A 30 -7.86 1.29 1.71
C MET A 30 -7.72 2.69 2.31
N GLN A 31 -8.79 3.24 2.92
CA GLN A 31 -8.74 4.51 3.63
C GLN A 31 -7.84 4.46 4.86
N LEU A 32 -7.94 3.40 5.67
CA LEU A 32 -7.08 3.19 6.85
C LEU A 32 -5.60 3.06 6.44
N HIS A 33 -5.32 2.44 5.30
CA HIS A 33 -3.97 2.21 4.80
C HIS A 33 -3.45 3.31 3.86
N ARG A 34 -4.09 4.48 3.76
CA ARG A 34 -3.66 5.56 2.85
C ARG A 34 -2.21 6.00 3.08
N HIS A 35 -1.74 5.94 4.34
CA HIS A 35 -0.37 6.30 4.73
C HIS A 35 0.54 5.09 4.95
N CYS A 36 0.03 3.86 4.71
CA CYS A 36 0.85 2.67 4.84
C CYS A 36 1.94 2.68 3.75
N ARG A 37 3.20 2.81 4.20
CA ARG A 37 4.41 2.84 3.37
C ARG A 37 5.07 1.47 3.19
N LEU A 38 4.52 0.42 3.80
CA LEU A 38 5.00 -0.94 3.59
C LEU A 38 4.68 -1.36 2.15
N ASP A 39 5.72 -1.58 1.35
CA ASP A 39 5.60 -1.91 -0.08
C ASP A 39 4.77 -3.19 -0.31
N HIS A 40 4.76 -4.12 0.65
CA HIS A 40 4.06 -5.40 0.58
C HIS A 40 3.01 -5.58 1.69
N CYS A 41 2.34 -4.50 2.10
CA CYS A 41 1.23 -4.63 3.04
C CYS A 41 0.10 -5.50 2.46
N ALA A 42 -0.09 -6.70 3.00
CA ALA A 42 -1.10 -7.65 2.55
C ALA A 42 -2.52 -7.05 2.57
N TRP A 43 -2.87 -6.32 3.62
CA TRP A 43 -4.18 -5.68 3.77
C TRP A 43 -4.47 -4.65 2.69
N LYS A 44 -3.50 -3.78 2.39
CA LYS A 44 -3.59 -2.82 1.30
C LYS A 44 -3.70 -3.54 -0.04
N TRP A 45 -2.92 -4.59 -0.24
CA TRP A 45 -2.93 -5.32 -1.50
C TRP A 45 -4.28 -6.00 -1.76
N VAL A 46 -4.81 -6.74 -0.78
CA VAL A 46 -6.12 -7.40 -0.88
C VAL A 46 -7.24 -6.39 -1.13
N ALA A 47 -7.28 -5.30 -0.35
CA ALA A 47 -8.28 -4.25 -0.54
C ALA A 47 -8.20 -3.59 -1.93
N TYR A 48 -6.98 -3.36 -2.44
CA TYR A 48 -6.78 -2.83 -3.78
C TYR A 48 -7.31 -3.80 -4.84
N THR A 49 -6.97 -5.09 -4.76
CA THR A 49 -7.41 -6.07 -5.75
C THR A 49 -8.91 -6.29 -5.73
N THR A 50 -9.55 -6.28 -4.55
CA THR A 50 -11.02 -6.35 -4.43
C THR A 50 -11.67 -5.15 -5.13
N LEU A 51 -11.18 -3.93 -4.89
CA LEU A 51 -11.73 -2.73 -5.54
C LEU A 51 -11.52 -2.73 -7.07
N VAL A 52 -10.41 -3.31 -7.55
CA VAL A 52 -10.16 -3.52 -8.99
C VAL A 52 -11.10 -4.56 -9.57
N HIS A 53 -11.30 -5.69 -8.89
CA HIS A 53 -12.18 -6.77 -9.34
C HIS A 53 -13.61 -6.29 -9.57
N HIS A 54 -14.14 -5.47 -8.65
CA HIS A 54 -15.46 -4.86 -8.77
C HIS A 54 -15.50 -3.58 -9.63
N GLY A 55 -14.40 -3.24 -10.32
CA GLY A 55 -14.34 -2.10 -11.24
C GLY A 55 -14.41 -0.71 -10.57
N ARG A 56 -14.19 -0.62 -9.26
CA ARG A 56 -14.17 0.67 -8.52
C ARG A 56 -12.85 1.40 -8.68
N ILE A 57 -11.76 0.66 -8.88
CA ILE A 57 -10.44 1.21 -9.22
C ILE A 57 -10.02 0.65 -10.57
N VAL A 58 -9.60 1.54 -11.47
CA VAL A 58 -8.95 1.14 -12.72
C VAL A 58 -7.44 1.14 -12.48
N PRO A 59 -6.76 -0.02 -12.56
CA PRO A 59 -5.31 -0.05 -12.48
C PRO A 59 -4.69 0.85 -13.54
N PRO A 60 -3.61 1.57 -13.22
CA PRO A 60 -2.93 2.36 -14.22
C PRO A 60 -2.40 1.44 -15.33
N LEU A 61 -2.93 1.59 -16.55
CA LEU A 61 -2.55 0.81 -17.73
C LEU A 61 -1.10 1.05 -18.18
N THR A 62 -0.46 2.09 -17.65
CA THR A 62 0.88 2.52 -18.04
C THR A 62 1.71 2.75 -16.79
N THR A 63 2.97 2.34 -16.86
CA THR A 63 3.93 2.52 -15.77
C THR A 63 4.13 4.01 -15.47
N LEU A 64 4.64 4.33 -14.27
CA LEU A 64 5.03 5.69 -13.91
C LEU A 64 5.97 6.32 -14.96
N ARG A 65 6.95 5.55 -15.46
CA ARG A 65 7.85 5.97 -16.55
C ARG A 65 7.11 6.35 -17.83
N THR A 66 6.20 5.49 -18.27
CA THR A 66 5.40 5.75 -19.47
C THR A 66 4.49 6.97 -19.28
N ARG A 67 3.90 7.15 -18.10
CA ARG A 67 3.05 8.31 -17.78
C ARG A 67 3.84 9.62 -17.73
N ALA A 68 5.05 9.59 -17.20
CA ALA A 68 5.93 10.77 -17.17
C ALA A 68 6.37 11.15 -18.58
N ARG A 69 6.81 10.17 -19.39
CA ARG A 69 7.17 10.37 -20.79
C ARG A 69 6.03 10.97 -21.61
N ARG A 70 4.79 10.52 -21.41
CA ARG A 70 3.60 11.09 -22.10
C ARG A 70 3.29 12.54 -21.70
N ARG A 71 3.79 13.01 -20.56
CA ARG A 71 3.62 14.37 -20.08
C ARG A 71 4.86 15.22 -20.29
N ASP A 72 5.83 14.73 -21.06
CA ASP A 72 7.16 15.34 -21.23
C ASP A 72 7.85 15.66 -19.90
N LEU A 73 7.54 14.86 -18.87
CA LEU A 73 8.21 14.93 -17.57
C LEU A 73 9.42 13.99 -17.60
N SER A 74 10.60 14.56 -17.41
CA SER A 74 11.79 13.77 -17.11
C SER A 74 11.68 13.24 -15.70
N LEU A 75 11.48 11.92 -15.56
CA LEU A 75 11.78 11.29 -14.27
C LEU A 75 13.26 11.44 -14.00
N PRO A 76 13.66 11.67 -12.74
CA PRO A 76 15.05 11.61 -12.37
C PRO A 76 15.56 10.22 -12.77
N THR A 77 16.32 10.20 -13.86
CA THR A 77 17.10 9.03 -14.28
C THR A 77 18.26 9.05 -13.32
N THR A 78 18.05 8.48 -12.13
CA THR A 78 19.04 8.31 -11.05
C THR A 78 20.33 9.03 -11.39
N ALA A 79 20.39 10.33 -11.07
CA ALA A 79 21.63 11.08 -11.14
C ALA A 79 22.67 10.19 -10.47
N ASN A 80 23.72 9.83 -11.23
CA ASN A 80 24.75 8.83 -10.94
C ASN A 80 24.55 8.05 -9.64
N PRO A 81 24.45 6.70 -9.64
CA PRO A 81 24.31 5.95 -8.41
C PRO A 81 25.29 6.55 -7.40
N PRO A 82 24.78 7.03 -6.23
CA PRO A 82 25.61 7.80 -5.32
C PRO A 82 26.85 6.98 -5.05
N ASP A 83 28.01 7.65 -5.00
CA ASP A 83 29.27 6.99 -4.67
C ASP A 83 29.00 6.01 -3.52
N PRO A 84 29.21 4.69 -3.71
CA PRO A 84 28.83 3.69 -2.72
C PRO A 84 29.38 3.99 -1.33
N GLN A 85 30.51 4.71 -1.28
CA GLN A 85 31.12 5.16 -0.05
C GLN A 85 30.33 6.29 0.61
N LEU A 86 30.03 7.37 -0.11
CA LEU A 86 29.15 8.43 0.37
C LEU A 86 27.77 7.90 0.80
N PHE A 87 27.21 6.94 0.06
CA PHE A 87 25.93 6.33 0.40
C PHE A 87 25.99 5.58 1.73
N ARG A 88 27.05 4.80 1.97
CA ARG A 88 27.29 4.13 3.26
C ARG A 88 27.44 5.13 4.40
N GLU A 89 28.22 6.18 4.21
CA GLU A 89 28.41 7.22 5.23
C GLU A 89 27.09 7.90 5.62
N ILE A 90 26.22 8.17 4.65
CA ILE A 90 24.88 8.71 4.91
C ILE A 90 24.03 7.72 5.71
N LEU A 91 24.02 6.43 5.33
CA LEU A 91 23.26 5.40 6.05
C LEU A 91 23.76 5.20 7.48
N ASP A 92 25.07 5.20 7.69
CA ASP A 92 25.69 5.10 9.02
C ASP A 92 25.31 6.32 9.88
N GLY A 93 25.37 7.53 9.31
CA GLY A 93 24.96 8.76 9.98
C GLY A 93 23.49 8.77 10.37
N LEU A 94 22.59 8.35 9.48
CA LEU A 94 21.15 8.23 9.77
C LEU A 94 20.86 7.18 10.84
N THR A 95 21.59 6.05 10.83
CA THR A 95 21.46 4.99 11.84
C THR A 95 21.90 5.48 13.21
N ARG A 96 22.98 6.27 13.28
CA ARG A 96 23.43 6.90 14.53
C ARG A 96 22.39 7.90 15.05
N LEU A 97 21.90 8.81 14.19
CA LEU A 97 20.88 9.80 14.57
C LEU A 97 19.59 9.14 15.08
N ALA A 98 19.16 8.05 14.45
CA ALA A 98 17.99 7.29 14.92
C ALA A 98 18.19 6.75 16.35
N ARG A 99 19.39 6.23 16.66
CA ARG A 99 19.73 5.74 18.00
C ARG A 99 19.83 6.86 19.04
N GLU A 100 20.33 8.02 18.65
CA GLU A 100 20.38 9.22 19.52
C GLU A 100 18.97 9.74 19.83
N LEU A 101 18.06 9.73 18.84
CA LEU A 101 16.66 10.11 19.04
C LEU A 101 15.91 9.09 19.92
N ASP A 102 16.25 7.81 19.83
CA ASP A 102 15.69 6.75 20.69
C ASP A 102 16.27 6.79 22.12
N ASN A 103 17.44 7.41 22.34
CA ASN A 103 18.09 7.56 23.65
C ASN A 103 18.36 9.04 23.98
N PRO A 104 17.33 9.83 24.36
CA PRO A 104 17.48 11.26 24.60
C PRO A 104 18.33 11.63 25.84
N ASP A 105 18.73 10.67 26.67
CA ASP A 105 19.41 10.89 27.96
C ASP A 105 20.95 10.74 27.94
N GLU A 106 21.57 10.46 26.78
CA GLU A 106 23.04 10.45 26.63
C GLU A 106 23.52 11.61 25.73
N THR A 107 23.35 12.84 26.19
CA THR A 107 24.18 13.98 25.75
C THR A 107 25.16 14.34 26.86
N PRO A 108 26.49 14.40 26.60
CA PRO A 108 27.46 14.88 27.59
C PRO A 108 27.28 16.36 27.93
#